data_AF-A0A661BZ83-F1
#
_entry.id   AF-A0A661BZ83-F1
#
_cell.length_a   1.000
_cell.length_b   1.000
_cell.length_c   1.000
_cell.angle_alpha   90.00
_cell.angle_beta   90.00
_cell.angle_gamma   90.00
#
_symmetry.space_group_name_H-M   'P 1'
#
loop_
_entity.id
_entity.type
_entity.pdbx_description
1 polymer ?
#
loop_
_entity_poly.entity_id
_entity_poly.type
_entity_poly.pdbx_seq_one_letter_code
_entity_poly.pdbx_strand_id
1 'polypeptide(L)'
;QIGVFGFTWVAIKLGLAKMPDHSSWLQIYGVSILTGIGFTMSLFVDSLAFTDGNLYQQADKLAVLVASFAAGIAGYLILRVAKYEHQ
;
A
#
# COMPACT_ATOMS: atom_id res chain seq x y z
N GLN A 1 -1.50 -3.60 4.89
CA GLN A 1 -2.34 -4.69 4.34
C GLN A 1 -3.58 -4.96 5.20
N ILE A 2 -3.45 -5.28 6.50
CA ILE A 2 -4.60 -5.58 7.39
C ILE A 2 -5.70 -4.51 7.32
N GLY A 3 -5.33 -3.22 7.29
CA GLY A 3 -6.30 -2.12 7.10
C GLY A 3 -7.04 -2.21 5.77
N VAL A 4 -6.35 -1.92 4.66
CA VAL A 4 -6.98 -1.84 3.32
C VAL A 4 -7.65 -3.15 2.89
N PHE A 5 -6.94 -4.28 2.98
CA PHE A 5 -7.47 -5.58 2.55
C PHE A 5 -8.59 -6.05 3.48
N GLY A 6 -8.42 -5.88 4.80
CA GLY A 6 -9.43 -6.27 5.79
C GLY A 6 -10.72 -5.47 5.64
N PHE A 7 -10.63 -4.14 5.51
CA PHE A 7 -11.80 -3.30 5.26
C PHE A 7 -12.46 -3.60 3.92
N THR A 8 -11.67 -3.81 2.85
CA THR A 8 -12.22 -4.19 1.53
C THR A 8 -12.96 -5.52 1.62
N TRP A 9 -12.39 -6.52 2.30
CA TRP A 9 -13.03 -7.83 2.52
C TRP A 9 -14.33 -7.72 3.32
N VAL A 10 -14.32 -6.94 4.41
CA VAL A 10 -15.51 -6.68 5.23
C VAL A 10 -16.58 -5.92 4.43
N ALA A 11 -16.21 -4.90 3.66
CA ALA A 11 -17.14 -4.12 2.85
C ALA A 11 -17.81 -4.96 1.76
N ILE A 12 -17.05 -5.85 1.10
CA ILE A 12 -17.60 -6.79 0.11
C ILE A 12 -18.51 -7.81 0.80
N LYS A 13 -18.11 -8.35 1.94
CA LYS A 13 -18.88 -9.36 2.68
C LYS A 13 -20.21 -8.80 3.24
N LEU A 14 -20.22 -7.53 3.63
CA LEU A 14 -21.42 -6.83 4.10
C LEU A 14 -22.29 -6.29 2.96
N GLY A 15 -21.87 -6.45 1.70
CA GLY A 15 -22.59 -5.94 0.53
C GLY A 15 -22.54 -4.42 0.37
N LEU A 16 -21.68 -3.72 1.12
CA LEU A 16 -21.46 -2.27 1.03
C LEU A 16 -20.66 -1.87 -0.21
N ALA A 17 -19.82 -2.79 -0.72
CA ALA A 17 -19.05 -2.63 -1.94
C ALA A 17 -19.18 -3.88 -2.81
N LYS A 18 -19.10 -3.71 -4.13
CA LYS A 18 -19.03 -4.83 -5.08
C LYS A 18 -17.59 -5.04 -5.53
N MET A 19 -17.22 -6.29 -5.78
CA MET A 19 -15.96 -6.61 -6.41
C MET A 19 -15.94 -5.98 -7.82
N PRO A 20 -14.87 -5.28 -8.23
CA PRO A 20 -14.79 -4.71 -9.56
C PRO A 20 -14.87 -5.81 -10.63
N ASP A 21 -15.59 -5.52 -11.72
CA ASP A 21 -15.70 -6.44 -12.85
C ASP A 21 -14.30 -6.79 -13.38
N HIS A 22 -14.05 -8.09 -13.62
CA HIS A 22 -12.77 -8.65 -14.09
C HIS A 22 -11.59 -8.52 -13.12
N SER A 23 -11.83 -8.30 -11.82
CA SER A 23 -10.77 -8.24 -10.82
C SER A 23 -10.69 -9.49 -9.95
N SER A 24 -9.47 -9.99 -9.70
CA SER A 24 -9.22 -11.13 -8.81
C SER A 24 -8.87 -10.66 -7.39
N TRP A 25 -9.09 -11.52 -6.39
CA TRP A 25 -8.65 -11.29 -5.01
C TRP A 25 -7.14 -11.02 -4.92
N LEU A 26 -6.34 -11.61 -5.82
CA LEU A 26 -4.90 -11.35 -5.92
C LEU A 26 -4.62 -9.90 -6.35
N GLN A 27 -5.46 -9.35 -7.21
CA GLN A 27 -5.35 -7.98 -7.71
C GLN A 27 -5.74 -6.98 -6.62
N ILE A 28 -6.81 -7.24 -5.87
CA ILE A 28 -7.19 -6.46 -4.68
C ILE A 28 -6.06 -6.47 -3.65
N TYR A 29 -5.44 -7.62 -3.42
CA TYR A 29 -4.29 -7.74 -2.54
C TYR A 29 -3.06 -6.96 -3.05
N GLY A 30 -2.76 -7.04 -4.35
CA GLY A 30 -1.70 -6.24 -4.98
C GLY A 30 -1.92 -4.72 -4.85
N VAL A 31 -3.15 -4.26 -5.09
CA VAL A 31 -3.55 -2.85 -4.89
C VAL A 31 -3.46 -2.45 -3.41
N SER A 32 -3.79 -3.36 -2.49
CA SER A 32 -3.64 -3.15 -1.04
C SER A 32 -2.18 -3.02 -0.59
N ILE A 33 -1.23 -3.52 -1.37
CA ILE A 33 0.21 -3.34 -1.13
C ILE A 33 0.69 -2.02 -1.74
N LEU A 34 0.24 -1.69 -2.96
CA LEU A 34 0.54 -0.42 -3.62
C LEU A 34 0.05 0.80 -2.82
N THR A 35 -1.10 0.69 -2.15
CA THR A 35 -1.60 1.73 -1.24
C THR A 35 -0.70 1.97 -0.03
N GLY A 36 0.24 1.06 0.27
CA GLY A 36 1.29 1.26 1.27
C GLY A 36 2.43 2.19 0.82
N ILE A 37 2.46 2.63 -0.44
CA ILE A 37 3.46 3.57 -0.94
C ILE A 37 3.10 4.97 -0.43
N GLY A 38 3.73 5.35 0.67
CA GLY A 38 3.43 6.57 1.40
C GLY A 38 4.41 7.73 1.17
N PHE A 39 5.49 7.54 0.40
CA PHE A 39 6.65 8.46 0.30
C PHE A 39 6.37 9.91 0.73
N THR A 40 5.59 10.68 -0.03
CA THR A 40 5.32 12.10 0.26
C THR A 40 4.52 12.33 1.54
N MET A 41 3.48 11.55 1.80
CA MET A 41 2.64 11.69 3.00
C MET A 41 3.36 11.19 4.26
N SER A 42 4.12 10.09 4.16
CA SER A 42 4.94 9.57 5.25
C SER A 42 6.05 10.54 5.64
N LEU A 43 6.73 11.16 4.66
CA LEU A 43 7.73 12.20 4.93
C LEU A 43 7.12 13.45 5.57
N PHE A 44 5.90 13.80 5.20
CA PHE A 44 5.19 14.92 5.81
C PHE A 44 4.80 14.63 7.27
N VAL A 45 4.27 13.43 7.54
CA VAL A 45 3.96 12.97 8.91
C VAL A 45 5.21 12.91 9.76
N ASP A 46 6.32 12.38 9.22
CA ASP A 46 7.62 12.31 9.89
C ASP A 46 8.15 13.72 10.25
N SER A 47 8.03 14.68 9.32
CA SER A 47 8.40 16.07 9.56
C SER A 47 7.54 16.78 10.62
N LEU A 48 6.29 16.34 10.82
CA LEU A 48 5.42 16.86 11.88
C LEU A 48 5.65 16.16 13.22
N ALA A 49 5.98 14.87 13.20
CA ALA A 49 6.21 14.06 14.38
C ALA A 49 7.54 14.41 15.07
N PHE A 50 8.56 14.78 14.29
CA PHE A 50 9.90 15.07 14.81
C PHE A 50 10.39 16.44 14.33
N THR A 51 10.01 17.48 15.08
CA THR A 51 10.34 18.89 14.77
C THR A 51 11.68 19.33 15.36
N ASP A 52 12.08 18.78 16.51
CA ASP A 52 13.23 19.25 17.29
C ASP A 52 14.34 18.21 17.42
N GLY A 53 15.37 18.32 16.57
CA GLY A 53 16.72 17.89 16.92
C GLY A 53 17.07 16.40 16.81
N ASN A 54 16.48 15.66 15.86
CA ASN A 54 16.86 14.25 15.70
C ASN A 54 18.00 14.05 14.68
N LEU A 55 19.13 13.49 15.14
CA LEU A 55 20.26 13.07 14.32
C LEU A 55 19.85 12.05 13.23
N TYR A 56 18.70 11.38 13.41
CA TYR A 56 18.20 10.31 12.54
C TYR A 56 17.27 10.79 11.41
N GLN A 57 17.03 12.10 11.27
CA GLN A 57 16.11 12.62 10.24
C GLN A 57 16.49 12.22 8.81
N GLN A 58 17.78 11.98 8.53
CA GLN A 58 18.23 11.44 7.24
C GLN A 58 17.95 9.94 7.12
N ALA A 59 18.12 9.18 8.21
CA ALA A 59 17.85 7.75 8.26
C ALA A 59 16.34 7.45 8.12
N ASP A 60 15.48 8.26 8.73
CA ASP A 60 14.02 8.12 8.65
C ASP A 60 13.53 8.36 7.21
N LYS A 61 14.03 9.41 6.56
CA LYS A 61 13.75 9.67 5.13
C LYS A 61 14.19 8.51 4.25
N LEU A 62 15.39 7.98 4.49
CA LEU A 62 15.92 6.85 3.74
C LEU A 62 15.10 5.59 3.99
N ALA A 63 14.67 5.35 5.22
CA ALA A 63 13.80 4.23 5.58
C ALA A 63 12.45 4.32 4.87
N VAL A 64 11.82 5.51 4.85
CA VAL A 64 10.55 5.74 4.13
C VAL A 64 10.72 5.52 2.62
N LEU A 65 11.84 5.97 2.03
CA LEU A 65 12.18 5.74 0.62
C LEU A 65 12.32 4.25 0.31
N VAL A 66 13.14 3.54 1.09
CA VAL A 66 13.43 2.12 0.88
C VAL A 66 12.17 1.28 1.08
N ALA A 67 11.39 1.58 2.12
CA ALA A 67 10.12 0.90 2.37
C ALA A 67 9.10 1.13 1.23
N SER A 68 8.97 2.37 0.74
CA SER A 68 8.10 2.71 -0.39
C SER A 68 8.54 2.02 -1.67
N PHE A 69 9.84 1.95 -1.93
CA PHE A 69 10.40 1.27 -3.09
C PHE A 69 10.18 -0.24 -3.03
N ALA A 70 10.44 -0.85 -1.86
CA ALA A 70 10.18 -2.27 -1.63
C ALA A 70 8.69 -2.61 -1.78
N ALA A 71 7.80 -1.76 -1.24
CA ALA A 71 6.35 -1.90 -1.40
C ALA A 71 5.93 -1.78 -2.88
N GLY A 72 6.54 -0.87 -3.64
CA GLY A 72 6.33 -0.72 -5.08
C GLY A 72 6.75 -1.95 -5.87
N ILE A 73 7.94 -2.50 -5.60
CA ILE A 73 8.42 -3.72 -6.25
C ILE A 73 7.51 -4.90 -5.90
N ALA A 74 7.22 -5.09 -4.60
CA ALA A 74 6.37 -6.20 -4.16
C ALA A 74 4.95 -6.11 -4.75
N GLY A 75 4.35 -4.91 -4.73
CA GLY A 75 3.03 -4.67 -5.32
C GLY A 75 3.03 -4.89 -6.83
N TYR A 76 4.06 -4.41 -7.54
CA TYR A 76 4.20 -4.64 -8.98
C TYR A 76 4.37 -6.13 -9.32
N LEU A 77 5.23 -6.85 -8.62
CA LEU A 77 5.43 -8.29 -8.84
C LEU A 77 4.14 -9.07 -8.61
N ILE A 78 3.40 -8.74 -7.55
CA ILE A 78 2.12 -9.39 -7.25
C ILE A 78 1.08 -9.06 -8.31
N LEU A 79 0.98 -7.82 -8.77
CA LEU A 79 0.08 -7.47 -9.87
C LEU A 79 0.48 -8.10 -11.20
N ARG A 80 1.79 -8.27 -11.45
CA ARG A 80 2.29 -8.93 -12.66
C ARG A 80 1.95 -10.43 -12.68
N VAL A 81 1.95 -11.07 -11.51
CA VAL A 81 1.56 -12.48 -11.34
C VAL A 81 0.04 -12.63 -11.27
N ALA A 82 -0.68 -11.59 -10.81
CA ALA A 82 -2.13 -11.52 -10.91
C ALA A 82 -2.53 -11.52 -12.38
N LYS A 83 -2.80 -12.71 -12.92
CA LYS A 83 -3.34 -12.86 -14.27
C LYS A 83 -4.57 -11.97 -14.40
N TYR A 84 -4.54 -11.13 -15.43
CA TYR A 84 -5.74 -10.51 -15.98
C TYR A 84 -6.65 -11.65 -16.41
N GLU A 85 -7.75 -11.88 -15.70
CA GLU A 85 -8.72 -12.92 -16.05
C GLU A 85 -9.52 -12.39 -17.26
N HIS A 86 -8.92 -12.53 -18.44
CA HIS A 86 -9.57 -12.30 -19.71
C HIS A 86 -10.53 -13.48 -19.94
N GLN A 87 -11.75 -13.37 -19.40
CA GLN A 87 -12.92 -14.04 -19.98
C GLN A 87 -13.64 -13.05 -20.87
#